data_AF-A0A1G1QF36-F1
#
_entry.id   AF-A0A1G1QF36-F1
#
_cell.length_a   1.000
_cell.length_b   1.000
_cell.length_c   1.000
_cell.angle_alpha   90.00
_cell.angle_beta   90.00
_cell.angle_gamma   90.00
#
_symmetry.space_group_name_H-M   'P 1'
#
loop_
_entity.id
_entity.type
_entity.pdbx_description
1 polymer ?
#
loop_
_entity_poly.entity_id
_entity_poly.type
_entity_poly.pdbx_seq_one_letter_code
_entity_poly.pdbx_strand_id
1 'polypeptide(L)'
;MSTVKKLVEESHKIAREKGWWQGERNDAELIALMHSELSEALEAMRNHAKTEEVAEELADCCIRIFDYCGARGIDLQDAIKKKI
;
A
#
# COMPACT_ATOMS: atom_id res chain seq x y z
N MET A 1 6.87 17.71 7.73
CA MET A 1 6.38 16.33 7.64
C MET A 1 7.34 15.49 6.83
N SER A 2 7.71 14.32 7.33
CA SER A 2 8.65 13.37 6.70
C SER A 2 7.95 12.52 5.62
N THR A 3 8.73 11.98 4.67
CA THR A 3 8.21 11.40 3.42
C THR A 3 7.21 10.26 3.62
N VAL A 4 7.50 9.28 4.47
CA VAL A 4 6.58 8.14 4.72
C VAL A 4 5.26 8.61 5.34
N LYS A 5 5.31 9.56 6.28
CA LYS A 5 4.08 10.12 6.88
C LYS A 5 3.21 10.83 5.83
N LYS A 6 3.82 11.56 4.89
CA LYS A 6 3.08 12.20 3.78
C LYS A 6 2.39 11.16 2.90
N LEU A 7 3.11 10.09 2.54
CA LEU A 7 2.56 9.03 1.69
C LEU A 7 1.40 8.31 2.40
N VAL A 8 1.51 8.02 3.69
CA VAL A 8 0.40 7.46 4.50
C VAL A 8 -0.83 8.36 4.48
N GLU A 9 -0.67 9.66 4.75
CA GLU A 9 -1.77 10.61 4.76
C GLU A 9 -2.42 10.78 3.37
N GLU A 10 -1.60 10.86 2.32
CA GLU A 10 -2.05 11.03 0.94
C GLU A 10 -2.76 9.79 0.41
N SER A 11 -2.18 8.60 0.57
CA SER A 11 -2.80 7.33 0.17
C SER A 11 -4.14 7.12 0.87
N HIS A 12 -4.22 7.35 2.18
CA HIS A 12 -5.47 7.19 2.90
C HIS A 12 -6.53 8.22 2.50
N LYS A 13 -6.13 9.49 2.29
CA LYS A 13 -7.02 10.53 1.78
C LYS A 13 -7.62 10.13 0.43
N ILE A 14 -6.79 9.72 -0.52
CA ILE A 14 -7.24 9.30 -1.86
C ILE A 14 -8.16 8.08 -1.77
N ALA A 15 -7.85 7.09 -0.93
CA ALA A 15 -8.70 5.92 -0.74
C ALA A 15 -10.10 6.30 -0.24
N ARG A 16 -10.20 7.26 0.70
CA ARG A 16 -11.50 7.78 1.15
C ARG A 16 -12.24 8.54 0.07
N GLU A 17 -11.55 9.37 -0.71
CA GLU A 17 -12.13 10.11 -1.85
C GLU A 17 -12.67 9.16 -2.93
N LYS A 18 -11.99 8.03 -3.15
CA LYS A 18 -12.46 6.93 -4.03
C LYS A 18 -13.59 6.09 -3.44
N GLY A 19 -14.04 6.37 -2.22
CA GLY A 19 -15.13 5.64 -1.57
C GLY A 19 -14.76 4.26 -1.03
N TRP A 20 -13.46 3.93 -0.94
CA TRP A 20 -13.01 2.62 -0.50
C TRP A 20 -13.23 2.34 0.98
N TRP A 21 -13.62 3.35 1.76
CA TRP A 21 -13.84 3.29 3.21
C TRP A 21 -15.28 3.69 3.61
N GLN A 22 -16.27 3.47 2.73
CA GLN A 22 -17.68 3.76 3.01
C GLN A 22 -18.35 2.79 4.01
N GLY A 23 -17.65 1.75 4.47
CA GLY A 23 -18.10 0.79 5.47
C GLY A 23 -16.94 0.19 6.25
N GLU A 24 -17.27 -0.69 7.20
CA GLU A 24 -16.26 -1.47 7.91
C GLU A 24 -15.51 -2.38 6.93
N ARG A 25 -14.19 -2.48 7.11
CA ARG A 25 -13.33 -3.35 6.31
C ARG A 25 -12.57 -4.30 7.20
N ASN A 26 -12.60 -5.58 6.83
CA ASN A 26 -11.90 -6.63 7.52
C ASN A 26 -10.39 -6.57 7.25
N ASP A 27 -9.58 -6.74 8.31
CA ASP A 27 -8.13 -6.71 8.19
C ASP A 27 -7.61 -7.84 7.30
N ALA A 28 -8.20 -9.05 7.37
CA ALA A 28 -7.75 -10.17 6.53
C ALA A 28 -7.98 -9.92 5.03
N GLU A 29 -9.09 -9.27 4.67
CA GLU A 29 -9.36 -8.88 3.27
C GLU A 29 -8.39 -7.81 2.78
N LEU A 30 -8.08 -6.82 3.63
CA LEU A 30 -7.11 -5.77 3.31
C LEU A 30 -5.71 -6.35 3.10
N ILE A 31 -5.28 -7.31 3.94
CA ILE A 31 -4.02 -8.03 3.76
C ILE A 31 -4.04 -8.88 2.48
N ALA A 32 -5.15 -9.56 2.17
CA ALA A 32 -5.27 -10.32 0.92
C ALA A 32 -5.14 -9.43 -0.33
N LEU A 33 -5.69 -8.21 -0.28
CA LEU A 33 -5.51 -7.21 -1.35
C LEU A 33 -4.06 -6.74 -1.48
N MET A 34 -3.28 -6.63 -0.40
CA MET A 34 -1.84 -6.34 -0.52
C MET A 34 -1.09 -7.50 -1.18
N HIS A 35 -1.51 -8.73 -0.89
CA HIS A 35 -0.95 -9.93 -1.50
C HIS A 35 -1.26 -10.04 -2.99
N SER A 36 -2.41 -9.54 -3.46
CA SER A 36 -2.72 -9.54 -4.90
C SER A 36 -1.75 -8.65 -5.68
N GLU A 37 -1.43 -7.45 -5.18
CA GLU A 37 -0.44 -6.57 -5.83
C GLU A 37 0.95 -7.22 -5.93
N LEU A 38 1.37 -7.96 -4.89
CA LEU A 38 2.61 -8.73 -4.94
C LEU A 38 2.55 -9.89 -5.94
N SER A 39 1.36 -10.45 -6.15
CA SER A 39 1.16 -11.50 -7.16
C SER A 39 1.19 -10.91 -8.57
N GLU A 40 0.67 -9.70 -8.77
CA GLU A 40 0.76 -8.93 -10.02
C GLU A 40 2.22 -8.58 -10.34
N ALA A 41 2.99 -8.12 -9.34
CA ALA A 41 4.44 -7.90 -9.50
C ALA A 41 5.17 -9.20 -9.92
N LEU A 42 4.83 -10.34 -9.32
CA LEU A 42 5.41 -11.64 -9.68
C LEU A 42 5.00 -12.08 -11.09
N GLU A 43 3.76 -11.82 -11.50
CA GLU A 43 3.28 -12.08 -12.86
C GLU A 43 4.04 -11.24 -13.89
N ALA A 44 4.21 -9.94 -13.64
CA ALA A 44 4.99 -9.05 -14.48
C ALA A 44 6.43 -9.58 -14.68
N MET A 45 7.08 -10.02 -13.59
CA MET A 45 8.41 -10.64 -13.67
C MET A 45 8.43 -11.92 -14.52
N ARG A 46 7.42 -12.79 -14.37
CA ARG A 46 7.31 -14.06 -15.14
C ARG A 46 7.07 -13.82 -16.61
N ASN A 47 6.39 -12.72 -16.95
CA ASN A 47 6.12 -12.32 -18.32
C ASN A 47 7.26 -11.49 -18.95
N HIS A 48 8.42 -11.38 -18.28
CA HIS A 48 9.55 -10.57 -18.73
C HIS A 48 9.18 -9.10 -19.00
N ALA A 49 8.24 -8.57 -18.22
CA ALA A 49 7.87 -7.16 -18.26
C ALA A 49 9.08 -6.28 -17.91
N LYS A 50 8.99 -5.00 -18.26
CA LYS A 50 10.03 -4.03 -17.94
C LYS A 50 10.07 -3.76 -16.44
N THR A 51 11.22 -3.29 -15.96
CA THR A 51 11.41 -2.94 -14.55
C THR A 51 10.42 -1.89 -14.08
N GLU A 52 10.02 -0.97 -14.97
CA GLU A 52 9.03 0.07 -14.66
C GLU A 52 7.66 -0.53 -14.36
N GLU A 53 7.23 -1.55 -15.12
CA GLU A 53 5.95 -2.25 -14.90
C GLU A 53 5.98 -3.01 -13.57
N VAL A 54 7.09 -3.68 -13.24
CA VAL A 54 7.25 -4.32 -11.92
C VAL A 54 7.24 -3.30 -10.79
N ALA A 55 7.82 -2.11 -11.02
CA ALA A 55 7.85 -1.05 -10.02
C ALA A 55 6.47 -0.44 -9.77
N GLU A 56 5.60 -0.37 -10.78
CA GLU A 56 4.21 0.07 -10.66
C GLU A 56 3.43 -0.87 -9.70
N GLU A 57 3.52 -2.19 -9.89
CA GLU A 57 2.84 -3.17 -9.03
C GLU A 57 3.35 -3.14 -7.57
N LEU A 58 4.67 -2.96 -7.39
CA LEU A 58 5.25 -2.78 -6.06
C LEU A 58 4.82 -1.46 -5.41
N ALA A 59 4.65 -0.41 -6.20
CA ALA A 59 4.13 0.86 -5.71
C ALA A 59 2.67 0.73 -5.27
N ASP A 60 1.84 -0.02 -5.99
CA ASP A 60 0.45 -0.29 -5.61
C ASP A 60 0.37 -1.06 -4.29
N CYS A 61 1.25 -2.04 -4.08
CA CYS A 61 1.39 -2.71 -2.77
C CYS A 61 1.75 -1.72 -1.65
N CYS A 62 2.70 -0.81 -1.90
CA CYS A 62 3.09 0.22 -0.93
C CYS A 62 1.93 1.16 -0.61
N ILE A 63 1.17 1.61 -1.62
CA ILE A 63 0.00 2.47 -1.46
C ILE A 63 -1.07 1.79 -0.61
N ARG A 64 -1.32 0.49 -0.80
CA ARG A 64 -2.25 -0.27 0.05
C ARG A 64 -1.77 -0.33 1.51
N ILE A 65 -0.49 -0.57 1.74
CA ILE A 65 0.10 -0.56 3.09
C ILE A 65 -0.05 0.83 3.72
N PHE A 66 0.23 1.89 2.96
CA PHE A 66 0.12 3.27 3.41
C PHE A 66 -1.33 3.64 3.77
N ASP A 67 -2.30 3.30 2.92
CA ASP A 67 -3.73 3.47 3.20
C ASP A 67 -4.13 2.70 4.46
N TYR A 68 -3.76 1.42 4.56
CA TYR A 68 -4.06 0.59 5.74
C TYR A 68 -3.52 1.21 7.03
N CYS A 69 -2.26 1.65 7.03
CA CYS A 69 -1.66 2.31 8.19
C CYS A 69 -2.37 3.63 8.52
N GLY A 70 -2.77 4.42 7.52
CA GLY A 70 -3.53 5.65 7.71
C GLY A 70 -4.90 5.38 8.33
N ALA A 71 -5.62 4.38 7.82
CA ALA A 71 -6.92 3.98 8.32
C ALA A 71 -6.89 3.41 9.74
N ARG A 72 -5.77 2.82 10.16
CA ARG A 72 -5.59 2.20 11.50
C ARG A 72 -4.79 3.08 12.48
N GLY A 73 -4.32 4.26 12.05
CA GLY A 73 -3.50 5.14 12.89
C GLY A 73 -2.13 4.56 13.26
N ILE A 74 -1.55 3.71 12.39
CA ILE A 74 -0.25 3.07 12.62
C ILE A 74 0.88 4.03 12.18
N ASP A 75 1.82 4.35 13.08
CA ASP A 75 3.03 5.11 12.73
C ASP A 75 4.05 4.22 12.01
N LEU A 76 3.79 3.95 10.73
CA LEU A 76 4.65 3.14 9.87
C LEU A 76 6.08 3.69 9.79
N GLN A 77 6.23 5.01 9.84
CA GLN A 77 7.54 5.61 9.76
C GLN A 77 8.39 5.31 11.00
N ASP A 78 7.82 5.45 12.20
CA ASP A 78 8.50 5.08 13.43
C ASP A 78 8.84 3.58 13.43
N ALA A 79 7.92 2.73 12.96
CA ALA A 79 8.17 1.29 12.82
C ALA A 79 9.34 0.98 11.87
N ILE A 80 9.43 1.66 10.71
CA ILE A 80 10.55 1.54 9.77
C ILE A 80 11.85 2.02 10.44
N LYS A 81 11.85 3.19 11.06
CA LYS A 81 13.04 3.77 11.72
C LYS A 81 13.61 2.90 12.84
N LYS A 82 12.78 2.08 13.48
CA LYS A 82 13.23 1.11 14.50
C LYS A 82 13.93 -0.12 13.90
N LYS A 83 13.81 -0.34 12.59
CA LYS A 83 14.33 -1.52 11.89
C LYS A 83 15.58 -1.24 11.05
N ILE A 84 15.84 0.02 10.71
CA ILE A 84 17.02 0.47 9.97
C ILE A 84 18.01 1.16 10.91
#